data_AF-A0A8S3XKG8-F1
#
_entry.id   AF-A0A8S3XKG8-F1
#
_cell.length_a   1.000
_cell.length_b   1.000
_cell.length_c   1.000
_cell.angle_alpha   90.00
_cell.angle_beta   90.00
_cell.angle_gamma   90.00
#
_symmetry.space_group_name_H-M   'P 1'
#
loop_
_entity.id
_entity.type
_entity.pdbx_description
1 polymer ?
#
loop_
_entity_poly.entity_id
_entity_poly.type
_entity_poly.pdbx_seq_one_letter_code
_entity_poly.pdbx_strand_id
1 'polypeptide(L)'
;MYHLYVSCFQKTNNMSLPTVTIDELSNGIDDPTTNASAKKLLEGILNDFMDLQYGKETPYTTGKQVIPSGCTAEDLNAAIENETTEKKFKDVFVKILDTYKSGDMTPQPNNGGWDPKLTPVLVLVTPKN
;
A
#
# COMPACT_ATOMS: atom_id res chain seq x y z
N MET A 1 17.11 38.75 -27.73
CA MET A 1 16.59 38.63 -26.36
C MET A 1 15.72 37.40 -26.30
N TYR A 2 16.00 36.56 -25.32
CA TYR A 2 15.40 35.25 -25.07
C TYR A 2 13.91 35.36 -24.69
N HIS A 3 13.10 34.38 -25.08
CA HIS A 3 12.53 33.44 -24.12
C HIS A 3 11.81 32.27 -24.82
N LEU A 4 12.42 31.09 -24.66
CA LEU A 4 11.75 29.79 -24.79
C LEU A 4 10.57 29.76 -23.82
N TYR A 5 9.37 29.46 -24.32
CA TYR A 5 8.34 28.87 -23.47
C TYR A 5 8.54 27.35 -23.47
N VAL A 6 9.05 26.87 -22.35
CA VAL A 6 9.14 25.46 -21.99
C VAL A 6 7.71 24.92 -21.93
N SER A 7 7.40 23.95 -22.80
CA SER A 7 6.18 23.17 -22.69
C SER A 7 6.24 22.38 -21.38
N CYS A 8 5.52 22.86 -20.37
CA CYS A 8 5.34 22.12 -19.13
C CYS A 8 4.45 20.93 -19.45
N PHE A 9 5.09 19.77 -19.61
CA PHE A 9 4.46 18.46 -19.65
C PHE A 9 3.73 18.26 -18.32
N GLN A 10 2.47 18.69 -18.23
CA GLN A 10 1.59 18.32 -17.15
C GLN A 10 1.28 16.83 -17.33
N LYS A 11 2.13 16.00 -16.70
CA LYS A 11 1.83 14.59 -16.47
C LYS A 11 0.59 14.54 -15.60
N THR A 12 -0.56 14.39 -16.23
CA THR A 12 -1.82 14.02 -15.59
C THR A 12 -1.68 12.60 -15.03
N ASN A 13 -1.01 12.46 -13.89
CA ASN A 13 -1.26 11.30 -13.05
C ASN A 13 -2.67 11.49 -12.48
N ASN A 14 -3.65 10.78 -13.02
CA ASN A 14 -4.73 10.27 -12.18
C ASN A 14 -4.04 9.54 -11.02
N MET A 15 -3.79 10.24 -9.90
CA MET A 15 -3.10 9.70 -8.72
C MET A 15 -4.05 8.78 -7.96
N SER A 16 -4.64 7.79 -8.62
CA SER A 16 -5.28 6.70 -7.90
C SER A 16 -4.17 5.99 -7.13
N LEU A 17 -4.31 5.95 -5.81
CA LEU A 17 -3.47 5.13 -4.95
C LEU A 17 -3.38 3.72 -5.56
N PRO A 18 -2.18 3.11 -5.72
CA PRO A 18 -2.09 1.74 -6.19
C PRO A 18 -2.87 0.85 -5.22
N THR A 19 -3.73 0.01 -5.78
CA THR A 19 -4.59 -0.89 -5.01
C THR A 19 -4.50 -2.29 -5.56
N VAL A 20 -4.81 -3.25 -4.69
CA VAL A 20 -4.90 -4.68 -4.99
C VAL A 20 -6.19 -5.24 -4.44
N THR A 21 -6.67 -6.34 -5.01
CA THR A 21 -7.85 -7.04 -4.49
C THR A 21 -7.46 -8.12 -3.48
N ILE A 22 -8.43 -8.59 -2.69
CA ILE A 22 -8.21 -9.70 -1.76
C ILE A 22 -7.76 -10.96 -2.54
N ASP A 23 -8.35 -11.21 -3.70
CA ASP A 23 -8.00 -12.34 -4.57
C ASP A 23 -6.55 -12.22 -5.06
N GLU A 24 -6.13 -11.01 -5.46
CA GLU A 24 -4.75 -10.76 -5.89
C GLU A 24 -3.75 -10.96 -4.75
N LEU A 25 -4.07 -10.49 -3.53
CA LEU A 25 -3.25 -10.75 -2.35
C LEU A 25 -3.14 -12.26 -2.08
N SER A 26 -4.27 -12.97 -2.06
CA SER A 26 -4.28 -14.42 -1.82
C SER A 26 -3.46 -15.17 -2.86
N ASN A 27 -3.65 -14.85 -4.14
CA ASN A 27 -2.90 -15.46 -5.24
C ASN A 27 -1.40 -15.17 -5.10
N GLY A 28 -1.01 -13.93 -4.76
CA GLY A 28 0.40 -13.58 -4.57
C GLY A 28 1.06 -14.27 -3.38
N ILE A 29 0.30 -14.50 -2.29
CA ILE A 29 0.75 -15.26 -1.11
C ILE A 29 0.96 -16.74 -1.46
N ASP A 30 0.01 -17.33 -2.16
CA ASP A 30 0.03 -18.76 -2.52
C ASP A 30 0.99 -19.07 -3.69
N ASP A 31 1.33 -18.08 -4.52
CA ASP A 31 2.23 -18.26 -5.67
C ASP A 31 3.63 -18.71 -5.20
N PRO A 32 4.12 -19.88 -5.63
CA PRO A 32 5.43 -20.40 -5.24
C PRO A 32 6.61 -19.58 -5.78
N THR A 33 6.40 -18.70 -6.76
CA THR A 33 7.42 -17.85 -7.39
C THR A 33 7.61 -16.51 -6.68
N THR A 34 6.63 -16.08 -5.88
CA THR A 34 6.72 -14.89 -5.04
C THR A 34 7.76 -15.11 -3.94
N ASN A 35 8.71 -14.17 -3.81
CA ASN A 35 9.75 -14.26 -2.78
C ASN A 35 9.18 -14.06 -1.36
N ALA A 36 9.91 -14.55 -0.35
CA ALA A 36 9.47 -14.57 1.04
C ALA A 36 9.16 -13.18 1.61
N SER A 37 9.94 -12.15 1.27
CA SER A 37 9.70 -10.77 1.74
C SER A 37 8.40 -10.21 1.17
N ALA A 38 8.14 -10.42 -0.12
CA ALA A 38 6.88 -10.06 -0.73
C ALA A 38 5.70 -10.81 -0.10
N LYS A 39 5.78 -12.13 0.10
CA LYS A 39 4.71 -12.91 0.76
C LYS A 39 4.38 -12.36 2.14
N LYS A 40 5.40 -12.10 2.96
CA LYS A 40 5.25 -11.54 4.30
C LYS A 40 4.52 -10.19 4.27
N LEU A 41 4.86 -9.32 3.31
CA LEU A 41 4.18 -8.03 3.14
C LEU A 41 2.73 -8.19 2.70
N LEU A 42 2.45 -9.09 1.75
CA LEU A 42 1.09 -9.37 1.30
C LEU A 42 0.21 -9.89 2.45
N GLU A 43 0.74 -10.80 3.26
CA GLU A 43 0.08 -11.30 4.48
C GLU A 43 -0.17 -10.18 5.49
N GLY A 44 0.82 -9.30 5.71
CA GLY A 44 0.67 -8.13 6.58
C GLY A 44 -0.45 -7.19 6.11
N ILE A 45 -0.47 -6.88 4.80
CA ILE A 45 -1.50 -6.02 4.19
C ILE A 45 -2.88 -6.65 4.34
N LEU A 46 -2.99 -7.96 4.10
CA LEU A 46 -4.25 -8.69 4.26
C LEU A 46 -4.73 -8.63 5.71
N ASN A 47 -3.86 -8.91 6.68
CA ASN A 47 -4.20 -8.87 8.11
C ASN A 47 -4.67 -7.48 8.55
N ASP A 48 -3.96 -6.44 8.13
CA ASP A 48 -4.32 -5.04 8.42
C ASP A 48 -5.66 -4.65 7.81
N PHE A 49 -5.92 -5.09 6.58
CA PHE A 49 -7.21 -4.88 5.94
C PHE A 49 -8.33 -5.62 6.67
N MET A 50 -8.10 -6.87 7.09
CA MET A 50 -9.10 -7.64 7.85
C MET A 50 -9.38 -7.01 9.21
N ASP A 51 -8.37 -6.52 9.92
CA ASP A 51 -8.54 -5.79 11.18
C ASP A 51 -9.40 -4.52 10.97
N LEU A 52 -9.21 -3.82 9.85
CA LEU A 52 -10.05 -2.68 9.45
C LEU A 52 -11.51 -3.10 9.20
N GLN A 53 -11.75 -4.20 8.48
CA GLN A 53 -13.10 -4.71 8.18
C GLN A 53 -13.85 -5.14 9.44
N TYR A 54 -13.16 -5.68 10.44
CA TYR A 54 -13.77 -6.12 11.71
C TYR A 54 -13.82 -5.04 12.79
N GLY A 55 -13.50 -3.79 12.48
CA GLY A 55 -13.59 -2.69 13.44
C GLY A 55 -12.55 -2.78 14.57
N LYS A 56 -11.45 -3.50 14.36
CA LYS A 56 -10.43 -3.74 15.38
C LYS A 56 -9.44 -2.59 15.41
N GLU A 57 -9.19 -2.08 16.61
CA GLU A 57 -8.22 -1.02 16.84
C GLU A 57 -6.79 -1.59 16.90
N THR A 58 -5.97 -1.17 15.96
CA THR A 58 -4.54 -1.47 15.86
C THR A 58 -3.78 -0.21 15.47
N PRO A 59 -2.43 -0.19 15.56
CA PRO A 59 -1.65 0.95 15.09
C PRO A 59 -1.95 1.32 13.63
N TYR A 60 -2.19 0.33 12.75
CA TYR A 60 -2.58 0.58 11.37
C TYR A 60 -3.96 1.24 11.25
N THR A 61 -5.00 0.67 11.90
CA THR A 61 -6.38 1.19 11.78
C THR A 61 -6.59 2.52 12.49
N THR A 62 -5.67 2.94 13.35
CA THR A 62 -5.70 4.21 14.08
C THR A 62 -4.72 5.26 13.53
N GLY A 63 -4.09 5.00 12.38
CA GLY A 63 -3.23 5.97 11.70
C GLY A 63 -1.85 6.17 12.34
N LYS A 64 -1.43 5.25 13.23
CA LYS A 64 -0.13 5.30 13.93
C LYS A 64 0.95 4.51 13.21
N GLN A 65 0.59 3.73 12.19
CA GLN A 65 1.48 2.86 11.44
C GLN A 65 1.03 2.80 9.98
N VAL A 66 2.00 2.75 9.07
CA VAL A 66 1.78 2.55 7.63
C VAL A 66 2.44 1.29 7.09
N ILE A 67 3.55 0.85 7.70
CA ILE A 67 4.19 -0.43 7.37
C ILE A 67 3.22 -1.55 7.78
N PRO A 68 3.00 -2.58 6.95
CA PRO A 68 2.09 -3.65 7.29
C PRO A 68 2.47 -4.37 8.59
N SER A 69 1.47 -4.84 9.32
CA SER A 69 1.68 -5.57 10.58
C SER A 69 2.62 -6.75 10.39
N GLY A 70 3.59 -6.90 11.31
CA GLY A 70 4.61 -7.95 11.27
C GLY A 70 5.77 -7.71 10.29
N CYS A 71 5.78 -6.59 9.55
CA CYS A 71 6.79 -6.27 8.55
C CYS A 71 7.72 -5.13 8.99
N THR A 72 8.84 -5.00 8.28
CA THR A 72 9.79 -3.88 8.48
C THR A 72 10.06 -3.12 7.18
N ALA A 73 10.79 -2.01 7.27
CA ALA A 73 11.23 -1.26 6.09
C ALA A 73 12.24 -2.06 5.25
N GLU A 74 13.02 -2.94 5.87
CA GLU A 74 13.94 -3.86 5.17
C GLU A 74 13.16 -4.88 4.33
N ASP A 75 12.05 -5.42 4.85
CA ASP A 75 11.16 -6.31 4.08
C ASP A 75 10.64 -5.61 2.83
N LEU A 76 10.24 -4.33 2.94
CA LEU A 76 9.80 -3.50 1.82
C LEU A 76 10.89 -3.33 0.76
N ASN A 77 12.09 -2.90 1.15
CA ASN A 77 13.19 -2.72 0.20
C ASN A 77 13.55 -4.04 -0.50
N ALA A 78 13.64 -5.14 0.27
CA ALA A 78 13.93 -6.46 -0.28
C ALA A 78 12.88 -6.92 -1.30
N ALA A 79 11.59 -6.72 -1.00
CA ALA A 79 10.50 -7.09 -1.92
C ALA A 79 10.47 -6.20 -3.19
N ILE A 80 10.79 -4.91 -3.08
CA ILE A 80 10.83 -3.97 -4.22
C ILE A 80 11.99 -4.32 -5.17
N GLU A 81 13.17 -4.58 -4.62
CA GLU A 81 14.39 -4.89 -5.38
C GLU A 81 14.35 -6.28 -6.01
N ASN A 82 13.59 -7.22 -5.44
CA ASN A 82 13.50 -8.59 -5.95
C ASN A 82 12.76 -8.67 -7.29
N GLU A 83 13.38 -9.29 -8.30
CA GLU A 83 12.83 -9.41 -9.65
C GLU A 83 11.59 -10.31 -9.76
N THR A 84 11.37 -11.22 -8.80
CA THR A 84 10.21 -12.13 -8.80
C THR A 84 8.96 -11.52 -8.19
N THR A 85 9.04 -10.34 -7.58
CA THR A 85 7.85 -9.62 -7.11
C THR A 85 7.10 -9.04 -8.31
N GLU A 86 5.81 -9.36 -8.45
CA GLU A 86 4.96 -8.79 -9.51
C GLU A 86 4.94 -7.26 -9.43
N LYS A 87 4.96 -6.60 -10.61
CA LYS A 87 4.97 -5.13 -10.72
C LYS A 87 3.88 -4.45 -9.88
N LYS A 88 2.66 -5.00 -9.91
CA LYS A 88 1.52 -4.45 -9.17
C LYS A 88 1.78 -4.42 -7.66
N PHE A 89 2.33 -5.49 -7.09
CA PHE A 89 2.73 -5.53 -5.67
C PHE A 89 3.90 -4.58 -5.39
N LYS A 90 4.88 -4.50 -6.30
CA LYS A 90 5.97 -3.51 -6.17
C LYS A 90 5.44 -2.09 -6.11
N ASP A 91 4.48 -1.73 -6.97
CA ASP A 91 3.91 -0.38 -6.99
C ASP A 91 3.19 -0.06 -5.65
N VAL A 92 2.53 -1.06 -5.02
CA VAL A 92 1.97 -0.95 -3.66
C VAL A 92 3.07 -0.80 -2.60
N PHE A 93 4.11 -1.63 -2.63
CA PHE A 93 5.21 -1.59 -1.66
C PHE A 93 6.01 -0.28 -1.73
N VAL A 94 6.26 0.23 -2.94
CA VAL A 94 6.88 1.54 -3.15
C VAL A 94 6.02 2.62 -2.51
N LYS A 95 4.69 2.58 -2.69
CA LYS A 95 3.81 3.58 -2.08
C LYS A 95 3.83 3.54 -0.55
N ILE A 96 3.85 2.36 0.05
CA ILE A 96 3.99 2.19 1.51
C ILE A 96 5.33 2.78 1.96
N LEU A 97 6.42 2.42 1.28
CA LEU A 97 7.76 2.88 1.61
C LEU A 97 7.92 4.40 1.48
N ASP A 98 7.34 5.00 0.44
CA ASP A 98 7.34 6.45 0.23
C ASP A 98 6.59 7.18 1.33
N THR A 99 5.40 6.69 1.71
CA THR A 99 4.62 7.26 2.82
C THR A 99 5.32 7.08 4.16
N TYR A 100 5.98 5.92 4.39
CA TYR A 100 6.80 5.70 5.57
C TYR A 100 7.98 6.68 5.64
N LYS A 101 8.72 6.85 4.55
CA LYS A 101 9.89 7.75 4.47
C LYS A 101 9.50 9.23 4.56
N SER A 102 8.35 9.62 4.03
CA SER A 102 7.87 11.00 4.14
C SER A 102 7.39 11.35 5.55
N GLY A 103 7.04 10.35 6.36
CA GLY A 103 6.40 10.56 7.67
C GLY A 103 4.96 11.06 7.56
N ASP A 104 4.35 10.99 6.37
CA ASP A 104 2.97 11.40 6.14
C ASP A 104 2.01 10.37 6.76
N MET A 105 1.55 10.67 7.97
CA MET A 105 0.55 9.87 8.70
C MET A 105 -0.87 10.42 8.53
N THR A 106 -1.13 11.18 7.45
CA THR A 106 -2.46 11.74 7.18
C THR A 106 -3.47 10.61 6.95
N PRO A 107 -4.54 10.51 7.77
CA PRO A 107 -5.54 9.47 7.58
C PRO A 107 -6.33 9.60 6.29
N GLN A 108 -6.73 8.46 5.73
CA GLN A 108 -7.63 8.40 4.59
C GLN A 108 -9.08 8.72 5.02
N PRO A 109 -9.84 9.42 4.17
CA PRO A 109 -11.25 9.60 4.39
C PRO A 109 -11.98 8.25 4.32
N ASN A 110 -12.85 7.99 5.29
CA ASN A 110 -13.70 6.81 5.30
C ASN A 110 -14.74 6.91 4.18
N ASN A 111 -14.83 5.87 3.36
CA ASN A 111 -15.76 5.78 2.23
C ASN A 111 -17.08 5.05 2.56
N GLY A 112 -17.34 4.79 3.85
CA GLY A 112 -18.47 4.01 4.36
C GLY A 112 -18.17 2.51 4.49
N GLY A 113 -16.93 2.08 4.22
CA GLY A 113 -16.54 0.67 4.23
C GLY A 113 -15.99 0.12 5.56
N TRP A 114 -15.77 0.97 6.57
CA TRP A 114 -15.27 0.54 7.89
C TRP A 114 -15.79 1.45 9.02
N ASP A 115 -15.54 1.08 10.27
CA ASP A 115 -15.99 1.84 11.44
C ASP A 115 -15.46 3.30 11.38
N PRO A 116 -16.33 4.33 11.51
CA PRO A 116 -15.94 5.74 11.45
C PRO A 116 -14.86 6.17 12.44
N LYS A 117 -14.66 5.43 13.54
CA LYS A 117 -13.60 5.72 14.51
C LYS A 117 -12.20 5.33 14.02
N LEU A 118 -12.11 4.50 12.98
CA LEU A 118 -10.85 4.02 12.41
C LEU A 118 -10.39 4.95 11.28
N THR A 119 -9.13 5.35 11.36
CA THR A 119 -8.52 6.39 10.54
C THR A 119 -7.15 5.91 9.99
N PRO A 120 -7.12 4.86 9.15
CA PRO A 120 -5.88 4.34 8.60
C PRO A 120 -5.19 5.34 7.65
N VAL A 121 -3.85 5.31 7.59
CA VAL A 121 -3.06 6.22 6.73
C VAL A 121 -3.18 5.86 5.25
N LEU A 122 -3.30 4.57 4.92
CA LEU A 122 -3.46 4.06 3.57
C LEU A 122 -4.43 2.89 3.58
N VAL A 123 -5.35 2.83 2.62
CA VAL A 123 -6.19 1.66 2.35
C VAL A 123 -5.87 1.19 0.94
N LEU A 124 -5.06 0.14 0.85
CA LEU A 124 -4.46 -0.35 -0.40
C LEU A 124 -5.19 -1.57 -0.97
N VAL A 125 -6.22 -2.04 -0.27
CA VAL A 125 -7.00 -3.22 -0.67
C VAL A 125 -8.41 -2.80 -1.05
N THR A 126 -8.89 -3.26 -2.20
CA THR A 126 -10.26 -3.06 -2.66
C THR A 126 -11.04 -4.38 -2.64
N PRO A 127 -12.33 -4.35 -2.28
CA PRO A 127 -13.18 -5.55 -2.32
C PRO A 127 -13.67 -5.91 -3.75
N LYS A 128 -13.29 -5.17 -4.79
CA LYS A 128 -13.72 -5.38 -6.19
C LYS A 128 -12.55 -5.79 -7.09
N ASN A 129 -12.78 -6.77 -7.97
CA ASN A 129 -12.08 -6.92 -9.25
C ASN A 129 -12.65 -5.95 -10.29
#